data_AF-A0A238K874-F1
#
_entry.id   AF-A0A238K874-F1
#
_cell.length_a   1.000
_cell.length_b   1.000
_cell.length_c   1.000
_cell.angle_alpha   90.00
_cell.angle_beta   90.00
_cell.angle_gamma   90.00
#
_symmetry.space_group_name_H-M   'P 1'
#
loop_
_entity.id
_entity.type
_entity.pdbx_description
1 polymer ?
#
loop_
_entity_poly.entity_id
_entity_poly.type
_entity_poly.pdbx_seq_one_letter_code
_entity_poly.pdbx_strand_id
1 'polypeptide(L)'
;MRRLVYLSLHLTPFAATAVCTAWLLAHSPFAAPLVERTSNQIEAQLTRVMAREVDLAWLLPRIQVAIFEQDLMQLDLLLGLANDFGVVLPPDLVADIADLDAAASGFLARSTACGACAVDITSCGTLAQIGTCALPFELTPAGDVNALRRAGVTYIEGGDVDRLDVGLAIVGLGATGAVLATGGTSYSLKAGTSVLRMARRLGTLTPELTARLTRLMSDAVRWDRFGDLARFRIGPAEMVDSAKLGELSDLGGSLSRVADNTSVAEAISLLRYVDNTQDAARMARVSDIFGHKTRGIFEVLGKSRVFRAMVRISDLALGAALGLYALGLNILVFIAQQCGNGALRGTRRLLR
;
A
#
# COMPACT_ATOMS: atom_id res chain seq x y z
N MET A 1 -49.60 -32.38 23.11
CA MET A 1 -48.19 -32.32 23.55
C MET A 1 -47.18 -32.62 22.43
N ARG A 2 -47.20 -33.78 21.75
CA ARG A 2 -46.25 -34.13 20.67
C ARG A 2 -46.07 -33.07 19.56
N ARG A 3 -47.15 -32.44 19.09
CA ARG A 3 -47.11 -31.36 18.08
C ARG A 3 -46.36 -30.10 18.56
N LEU A 4 -46.51 -29.74 19.83
CA LEU A 4 -45.82 -28.59 20.43
C LEU A 4 -44.33 -28.86 20.59
N VAL A 5 -43.96 -30.09 20.96
CA VAL A 5 -42.55 -30.52 21.08
C VAL A 5 -41.82 -30.54 19.73
N TYR A 6 -42.48 -30.99 18.66
CA TYR A 6 -41.90 -30.92 17.31
C TYR A 6 -41.78 -29.47 16.81
N LEU A 7 -42.74 -28.60 17.14
CA LEU A 7 -42.66 -27.18 16.79
C LEU A 7 -41.52 -26.47 17.52
N SER A 8 -41.33 -26.75 18.81
CA SER A 8 -40.22 -26.21 19.59
C SER A 8 -38.86 -26.69 19.08
N LEU A 9 -38.75 -27.94 18.62
CA LEU A 9 -37.50 -28.50 18.09
C LEU A 9 -37.11 -27.92 16.71
N HIS A 10 -38.10 -27.48 15.91
CA HIS A 10 -37.85 -26.82 14.62
C HIS A 10 -37.54 -25.33 14.76
N LEU A 11 -38.03 -24.69 15.82
CA LEU A 11 -37.81 -23.26 16.08
C LEU A 11 -36.50 -22.98 16.82
N THR A 12 -35.92 -23.95 17.54
CA THR A 12 -34.64 -23.79 18.24
C THR A 12 -33.46 -23.41 17.34
N PRO A 13 -33.20 -24.05 16.17
CA PRO A 13 -32.13 -23.59 15.29
C PRO A 13 -32.42 -22.19 14.75
N PHE A 14 -33.69 -21.87 14.48
CA PHE A 14 -34.09 -20.54 14.02
C PHE A 14 -33.84 -19.46 15.06
N ALA A 15 -34.22 -19.71 16.32
CA ALA A 15 -34.00 -18.82 17.44
C ALA A 15 -32.51 -18.68 17.74
N ALA A 16 -31.73 -19.77 17.67
CA ALA A 16 -30.28 -19.72 17.85
C ALA A 16 -29.60 -18.89 16.76
N THR A 17 -29.92 -19.13 15.49
CA THR A 17 -29.36 -18.35 14.38
C THR A 17 -29.81 -16.90 14.44
N ALA A 18 -31.07 -16.62 14.77
CA ALA A 18 -31.63 -15.28 14.92
C ALA A 18 -31.04 -14.53 16.12
N VAL A 19 -30.77 -15.20 17.24
CA VAL A 19 -30.09 -14.60 18.40
C VAL A 19 -28.61 -14.37 18.09
N CYS A 20 -27.93 -15.31 17.42
CA CYS A 20 -26.55 -15.10 16.99
C CYS A 20 -26.43 -13.98 15.97
N THR A 21 -27.33 -13.89 14.98
CA THR A 21 -27.36 -12.77 14.03
C THR A 21 -27.80 -11.48 14.69
N ALA A 22 -28.79 -11.46 15.59
CA ALA A 22 -29.17 -10.26 16.32
C ALA A 22 -28.06 -9.77 17.25
N TRP A 23 -27.32 -10.68 17.89
CA TRP A 23 -26.14 -10.36 18.69
C TRP A 23 -25.00 -9.82 17.82
N LEU A 24 -24.74 -10.45 16.66
CA LEU A 24 -23.80 -9.94 15.66
C LEU A 24 -24.25 -8.55 15.19
N LEU A 25 -25.51 -8.37 14.78
CA LEU A 25 -26.07 -7.12 14.24
C LEU A 25 -26.13 -6.01 15.29
N ALA A 26 -26.40 -6.32 16.56
CA ALA A 26 -26.35 -5.37 17.66
C ALA A 26 -24.91 -4.89 17.95
N HIS A 27 -23.91 -5.72 17.65
CA HIS A 27 -22.49 -5.36 17.69
C HIS A 27 -21.92 -4.91 16.32
N SER A 28 -22.72 -4.99 15.25
CA SER A 28 -22.34 -4.65 13.88
C SER A 28 -23.57 -4.22 13.06
N PRO A 29 -24.01 -2.95 13.16
CA PRO A 29 -25.18 -2.46 12.46
C PRO A 29 -24.89 -2.30 10.96
N PHE A 30 -25.65 -2.94 10.06
CA PHE A 30 -25.48 -2.83 8.60
C PHE A 30 -26.76 -2.59 7.82
N ALA A 31 -26.75 -1.50 7.04
CA ALA A 31 -27.42 -1.32 5.75
C ALA A 31 -26.96 0.01 5.06
N ALA A 32 -25.69 0.06 4.63
CA ALA A 32 -25.04 0.95 3.63
C ALA A 32 -23.55 0.49 3.48
N PRO A 33 -22.86 0.67 2.33
CA PRO A 33 -21.98 -0.34 1.74
C PRO A 33 -20.82 -0.73 2.67
N LEU A 34 -20.62 -2.04 2.83
CA LEU A 34 -19.64 -2.66 3.74
C LEU A 34 -18.23 -2.08 3.63
N VAL A 35 -17.84 -1.57 2.45
CA VAL A 35 -16.52 -0.98 2.20
C VAL A 35 -16.33 0.37 2.90
N GLU A 36 -17.27 1.31 2.75
CA GLU A 36 -17.17 2.66 3.36
C GLU A 36 -17.18 2.61 4.89
N ARG A 37 -18.02 1.73 5.48
CA ARG A 37 -18.02 1.55 6.94
C ARG A 37 -16.75 0.86 7.46
N THR A 38 -16.17 -0.05 6.70
CA THR A 38 -14.90 -0.69 7.05
C THR A 38 -13.77 0.34 7.07
N SER A 39 -13.70 1.22 6.07
CA SER A 39 -12.74 2.33 6.03
C SER A 39 -12.89 3.27 7.23
N ASN A 40 -14.11 3.71 7.55
CA ASN A 40 -14.36 4.59 8.71
C ASN A 40 -14.03 3.91 10.04
N GLN A 41 -14.24 2.59 10.16
CA GLN A 41 -13.87 1.83 11.36
C GLN A 41 -12.35 1.70 11.51
N ILE A 42 -11.65 1.42 10.40
CA ILE A 42 -10.18 1.38 10.36
C ILE A 42 -9.64 2.77 10.76
N GLU A 43 -10.21 3.81 10.18
CA GLU A 43 -9.85 5.20 10.47
C GLU A 43 -9.99 5.50 11.96
N ALA A 44 -11.20 5.30 12.51
CA ALA A 44 -11.49 5.56 13.91
C ALA A 44 -10.61 4.72 14.85
N GLN A 45 -10.34 3.46 14.52
CA GLN A 45 -9.48 2.60 15.34
C GLN A 45 -8.03 3.08 15.33
N LEU A 46 -7.45 3.33 14.16
CA LEU A 46 -6.06 3.75 14.05
C LEU A 46 -5.87 5.15 14.63
N THR A 47 -6.77 6.09 14.39
CA THR A 47 -6.74 7.43 15.01
C THR A 47 -6.78 7.36 16.54
N ARG A 48 -7.60 6.47 17.12
CA ARG A 48 -7.62 6.26 18.59
C ARG A 48 -6.32 5.67 19.13
N VAL A 49 -5.68 4.78 18.40
CA VAL A 49 -4.40 4.20 18.83
C VAL A 49 -3.28 5.24 18.68
N MET A 50 -3.28 6.00 17.59
CA MET A 50 -2.35 7.11 17.38
C MET A 50 -2.45 8.15 18.50
N ALA A 51 -3.66 8.59 18.85
CA ALA A 51 -3.87 9.57 19.92
C ALA A 51 -3.42 9.11 21.32
N ARG A 52 -3.20 7.80 21.51
CA ARG A 52 -2.64 7.25 22.76
C ARG A 52 -1.12 7.13 22.72
N GLU A 53 -0.54 6.99 21.54
CA GLU A 53 0.89 6.78 21.36
C GLU A 53 1.64 8.10 21.11
N VAL A 54 1.02 9.03 20.37
CA VAL A 54 1.61 10.33 20.03
C VAL A 54 1.37 11.32 21.16
N ASP A 55 2.28 11.30 22.13
CA ASP A 55 2.35 12.29 23.21
C ASP A 55 3.73 12.96 23.25
N LEU A 56 3.90 13.92 24.16
CA LEU A 56 5.16 14.64 24.32
C LEU A 56 6.31 13.70 24.70
N ALA A 57 6.04 12.66 25.50
CA ALA A 57 7.05 11.70 25.93
C ALA A 57 7.56 10.82 24.78
N TRP A 58 6.69 10.52 23.80
CA TRP A 58 7.06 9.80 22.58
C TRP A 58 7.78 10.70 21.57
N LEU A 59 7.32 11.95 21.41
CA LEU A 59 7.86 12.90 20.44
C LEU A 59 9.24 13.43 20.82
N LEU A 60 9.43 13.86 22.07
CA LEU A 60 10.67 14.52 22.52
C LEU A 60 11.96 13.77 22.16
N PRO A 61 12.15 12.50 22.55
CA PRO A 61 13.40 11.79 22.26
C PRO A 61 13.61 11.61 20.75
N ARG A 62 12.54 11.50 19.95
CA ARG A 62 12.64 11.33 18.50
C ARG A 62 13.01 12.63 17.79
N ILE A 63 12.44 13.75 18.24
CA ILE A 63 12.79 15.08 17.72
C ILE A 63 14.25 15.38 18.05
N GLN A 64 14.71 15.06 19.26
CA GLN A 64 16.11 15.25 19.65
C GLN A 64 17.07 14.43 18.79
N VAL A 65 16.74 13.15 18.52
CA VAL A 65 17.53 12.32 17.60
C VAL A 65 17.54 12.91 16.19
N ALA A 66 16.38 13.34 15.67
CA ALA A 66 16.29 13.95 14.35
C ALA A 66 17.10 15.26 14.23
N ILE A 67 17.12 16.09 15.28
CA ILE A 67 17.96 17.30 15.34
C ILE A 67 19.44 16.92 15.36
N PHE A 68 19.83 15.93 16.17
CA PHE A 68 21.21 15.46 16.28
C PHE A 68 21.73 14.87 14.97
N GLU A 69 20.93 14.07 14.29
CA GLU A 69 21.25 13.46 13.00
C GLU A 69 21.07 14.45 11.82
N GLN A 70 20.53 15.65 12.08
CA GLN A 70 20.14 16.63 11.08
C GLN A 70 19.17 16.07 10.02
N ASP A 71 18.32 15.11 10.43
CA ASP A 71 17.32 14.49 9.56
C ASP A 71 16.08 15.39 9.48
N LEU A 72 16.14 16.34 8.54
CA LEU A 72 15.05 17.28 8.26
C LEU A 72 13.76 16.56 7.81
N MET A 73 13.88 15.39 7.17
CA MET A 73 12.74 14.64 6.68
C MET A 73 11.97 13.98 7.83
N GLN A 74 12.70 13.42 8.79
CA GLN A 74 12.10 12.88 10.01
C GLN A 74 11.56 13.99 10.89
N LEU A 75 12.26 15.13 10.96
CA LEU A 75 11.80 16.28 11.74
C LEU A 75 10.47 16.82 11.23
N ASP A 76 10.32 17.03 9.92
CA ASP A 76 9.06 17.50 9.30
C ASP A 76 7.88 16.56 9.62
N LEU A 77 8.10 15.25 9.54
CA LEU A 77 7.11 14.25 9.92
C LEU A 77 6.68 14.37 11.39
N LEU A 78 7.64 14.48 12.32
CA LEU A 78 7.38 14.55 13.76
C LEU A 78 6.66 15.85 14.14
N LEU A 79 7.00 16.97 13.49
CA LEU A 79 6.32 18.25 13.68
C LEU A 79 4.89 18.21 13.13
N GLY A 80 4.70 17.58 11.97
CA GLY A 80 3.37 17.29 11.44
C GLY A 80 2.51 16.48 12.41
N LEU A 81 3.09 15.44 13.03
CA LEU A 81 2.41 14.64 14.07
C LEU A 81 2.11 15.47 15.33
N ALA A 82 3.04 16.29 15.80
CA ALA A 82 2.81 17.16 16.96
C ALA A 82 1.64 18.12 16.70
N ASN A 83 1.58 18.72 15.52
CA ASN A 83 0.49 19.60 15.10
C ASN A 83 -0.85 18.85 14.97
N ASP A 84 -0.84 17.67 14.33
CA ASP A 84 -2.04 16.85 14.11
C ASP A 84 -2.69 16.39 15.42
N PHE A 85 -1.90 16.10 16.45
CA PHE A 85 -2.38 15.62 17.75
C PHE A 85 -2.40 16.71 18.83
N GLY A 86 -2.12 17.97 18.47
CA GLY A 86 -2.17 19.12 19.38
C GLY A 86 -1.15 19.05 20.53
N VAL A 87 0.00 18.42 20.29
CA VAL A 87 1.08 18.30 21.29
C VAL A 87 1.93 19.56 21.29
N VAL A 88 1.93 20.28 22.41
CA VAL A 88 2.74 21.50 22.59
C VAL A 88 4.20 21.11 22.87
N LEU A 89 5.11 21.57 22.03
CA LEU A 89 6.55 21.35 22.19
C LEU A 89 7.18 22.40 23.13
N PRO A 90 8.25 22.06 23.87
CA PRO A 90 8.97 23.01 24.70
C PRO A 90 9.59 24.15 23.86
N PRO A 91 9.61 25.39 24.37
CA PRO A 91 10.07 26.56 23.62
C PRO A 91 11.54 26.45 23.19
N ASP A 92 12.39 25.86 24.03
CA ASP A 92 13.82 25.67 23.73
C ASP A 92 14.00 24.76 22.49
N LEU A 93 13.20 23.69 22.40
CA LEU A 93 13.23 22.79 21.27
C LEU A 93 12.75 23.46 19.98
N VAL A 94 11.73 24.31 20.08
CA VAL A 94 11.23 25.09 18.94
C VAL A 94 12.30 26.06 18.43
N ALA A 95 13.09 26.65 19.33
CA ALA A 95 14.22 27.49 18.95
C ALA A 95 15.31 26.69 18.22
N ASP A 96 15.71 25.52 18.74
CA ASP A 96 16.69 24.64 18.08
C ASP A 96 16.25 24.24 16.66
N ILE A 97 14.96 23.92 16.49
CA ILE A 97 14.37 23.58 15.19
C ILE A 97 14.42 24.78 14.24
N ALA A 98 14.09 25.98 14.73
CA ALA A 98 14.08 27.19 13.93
C ALA A 98 15.49 27.57 13.45
N ASP A 99 16.50 27.40 14.29
CA ASP A 99 17.90 27.63 13.94
C ASP A 99 18.38 26.66 12.85
N LEU A 100 17.97 25.38 12.96
CA LEU A 100 18.27 24.36 11.95
C LEU A 100 17.61 24.68 10.59
N ASP A 101 16.33 25.07 10.58
CA ASP A 101 15.63 25.46 9.35
C ASP A 101 16.19 26.77 8.75
N ALA A 102 16.57 27.74 9.58
CA ALA A 102 17.22 28.97 9.12
C ALA A 102 18.53 28.68 8.38
N ALA A 103 19.34 27.74 8.87
CA ALA A 103 20.56 27.31 8.21
C ALA A 103 20.30 26.60 6.87
N ALA A 104 19.22 25.82 6.77
CA ALA A 104 18.86 25.06 5.58
C ALA A 104 18.04 25.85 4.53
N SER A 105 17.42 26.97 4.90
CA SER A 105 16.43 27.68 4.09
C SER A 105 17.01 28.75 3.15
N GLY A 106 18.29 29.13 3.29
CA GLY A 106 18.94 30.12 2.43
C GLY A 106 18.91 29.72 0.95
N PHE A 107 18.73 30.69 0.03
CA PHE A 107 18.61 30.43 -1.41
C PHE A 107 19.78 29.62 -1.98
N LEU A 108 21.02 29.97 -1.60
CA LEU A 108 22.22 29.27 -2.04
C LEU A 108 22.30 27.85 -1.45
N ALA A 109 21.92 27.67 -0.19
CA ALA A 109 21.86 26.36 0.45
C ALA A 109 20.81 25.45 -0.23
N ARG A 110 19.62 26.00 -0.52
CA ARG A 110 18.55 25.29 -1.23
C ARG A 110 18.94 24.91 -2.66
N SER A 111 19.58 25.82 -3.41
CA SER A 111 19.97 25.55 -4.79
C SER A 111 21.09 24.52 -4.88
N THR A 112 22.09 24.60 -4.01
CA THR A 112 23.18 23.62 -3.93
C THR A 112 22.68 22.25 -3.46
N ALA A 113 21.85 22.20 -2.41
CA ALA A 113 21.23 20.96 -1.95
C ALA A 113 20.33 20.31 -3.02
N CYS A 114 19.56 21.12 -3.75
CA CYS A 114 18.73 20.64 -4.86
C CYS A 114 19.59 20.07 -5.99
N GLY A 115 20.69 20.74 -6.36
CA GLY A 115 21.64 20.23 -7.34
C GLY A 115 22.28 18.91 -6.91
N ALA A 116 22.72 18.80 -5.65
CA ALA A 116 23.26 17.56 -5.09
C ALA A 116 22.21 16.44 -5.10
N CYS A 117 21.00 16.71 -4.62
CA CYS A 117 19.85 15.79 -4.61
C CYS A 117 19.46 15.32 -6.03
N ALA A 118 19.55 16.19 -7.04
CA ALA A 118 19.27 15.85 -8.43
C ALA A 118 20.33 14.91 -9.04
N VAL A 119 21.58 15.00 -8.58
CA VAL A 119 22.69 14.13 -9.02
C VAL A 119 22.70 12.82 -8.24
N ASP A 120 22.50 12.89 -6.94
CA ASP A 120 22.47 11.76 -6.01
C ASP A 120 21.28 11.92 -5.06
N ILE A 121 20.28 11.07 -5.24
CA ILE A 121 19.05 11.11 -4.45
C ILE A 121 19.30 10.84 -2.95
N THR A 122 20.40 10.17 -2.59
CA THR A 122 20.74 9.96 -1.17
C THR A 122 21.15 11.26 -0.46
N SER A 123 21.44 12.32 -1.24
CA SER A 123 21.74 13.66 -0.73
C SER A 123 20.50 14.52 -0.48
N CYS A 124 19.29 14.03 -0.76
CA CYS A 124 18.07 14.80 -0.53
C CYS A 124 17.71 14.85 0.96
N GLY A 125 17.58 16.07 1.50
CA GLY A 125 17.29 16.28 2.93
C GLY A 125 15.81 16.23 3.28
N THR A 126 14.90 16.42 2.32
CA THR A 126 13.45 16.44 2.56
C THR A 126 12.65 15.75 1.45
N LEU A 127 11.42 15.34 1.75
CA LEU A 127 10.49 14.80 0.74
C LEU A 127 10.22 15.80 -0.39
N ALA A 128 10.13 17.09 -0.06
CA ALA A 128 9.93 18.16 -1.03
C ALA A 128 11.12 18.28 -2.00
N GLN A 129 12.36 18.09 -1.53
CA GLN A 129 13.54 18.06 -2.40
C GLN A 129 13.53 16.83 -3.32
N ILE A 130 13.15 15.65 -2.81
CA ILE A 130 12.99 14.47 -3.66
C ILE A 130 11.96 14.77 -4.77
N GLY A 131 10.81 15.35 -4.40
CA GLY A 131 9.74 15.77 -5.31
C GLY A 131 10.18 16.75 -6.40
N THR A 132 10.92 17.79 -6.02
CA THR A 132 11.21 18.93 -6.90
C THR A 132 12.55 18.85 -7.62
N CYS A 133 13.52 18.11 -7.08
CA CYS A 133 14.90 18.09 -7.58
C CYS A 133 15.28 16.74 -8.22
N ALA A 134 15.00 15.62 -7.55
CA ALA A 134 15.42 14.30 -8.02
C ALA A 134 14.41 13.65 -8.99
N LEU A 135 13.12 13.67 -8.63
CA LEU A 135 12.07 12.97 -9.37
C LEU A 135 11.80 13.49 -10.79
N PRO A 136 11.86 14.80 -11.11
CA PRO A 136 11.47 15.28 -12.43
C PRO A 136 12.25 14.67 -13.59
N PHE A 137 13.54 14.34 -13.39
CA PHE A 137 14.33 13.66 -14.41
C PHE A 137 14.07 12.14 -14.41
N GLU A 138 14.03 11.53 -13.23
CA GLU A 138 13.99 10.07 -13.08
C GLU A 138 12.63 9.43 -13.36
N LEU A 139 11.54 10.20 -13.33
CA LEU A 139 10.20 9.76 -13.75
C LEU A 139 9.99 9.84 -15.27
N THR A 140 10.91 10.45 -16.00
CA THR A 140 10.80 10.57 -17.47
C THR A 140 11.36 9.33 -18.17
N PRO A 141 10.93 9.05 -19.42
CA PRO A 141 11.61 8.06 -20.26
C PRO A 141 13.11 8.31 -20.41
N ALA A 142 13.57 9.57 -20.27
CA ALA A 142 14.99 9.92 -20.32
C ALA A 142 15.77 9.31 -19.15
N GLY A 143 15.16 9.25 -17.96
CA GLY A 143 15.74 8.59 -16.77
C GLY A 143 15.93 7.09 -16.98
N ASP A 144 14.96 6.42 -17.61
CA ASP A 144 15.06 4.98 -17.93
C ASP A 144 16.15 4.73 -18.99
N VAL A 145 16.22 5.56 -20.03
CA VAL A 145 17.28 5.48 -21.06
C VAL A 145 18.66 5.70 -20.45
N ASN A 146 18.80 6.67 -19.54
CA ASN A 146 20.08 6.94 -18.88
C ASN A 146 20.52 5.75 -18.00
N ALA A 147 19.59 5.07 -17.33
CA ALA A 147 19.89 3.84 -16.59
C ALA A 147 20.38 2.72 -17.51
N LEU A 148 19.71 2.48 -18.64
CA LEU A 148 20.17 1.49 -19.63
C LEU A 148 21.52 1.85 -20.25
N ARG A 149 21.77 3.15 -20.50
CA ARG A 149 23.08 3.62 -20.98
C ARG A 149 24.18 3.26 -19.99
N ARG A 150 24.02 3.58 -18.70
CA ARG A 150 25.01 3.25 -17.65
C ARG A 150 25.27 1.75 -17.60
N ALA A 151 24.20 0.95 -17.57
CA ALA A 151 24.31 -0.50 -17.55
C ALA A 151 24.98 -1.08 -18.80
N GLY A 152 24.71 -0.52 -19.98
CA GLY A 152 25.36 -0.92 -21.22
C GLY A 152 26.87 -0.66 -21.20
N VAL A 153 27.30 0.50 -20.67
CA VAL A 153 28.72 0.81 -20.47
C VAL A 153 29.36 -0.19 -19.52
N THR A 154 28.76 -0.40 -18.34
CA THR A 154 29.25 -1.37 -17.34
C THR A 154 29.36 -2.78 -17.92
N TYR A 155 28.39 -3.20 -18.73
CA TYR A 155 28.40 -4.50 -19.39
C TYR A 155 29.54 -4.64 -20.42
N ILE A 156 29.79 -3.61 -21.23
CA ILE A 156 30.87 -3.60 -22.22
C ILE A 156 32.24 -3.63 -21.53
N GLU A 157 32.37 -2.96 -20.38
CA GLU A 157 33.57 -2.93 -19.55
C GLU A 157 33.80 -4.24 -18.75
N GLY A 158 32.86 -5.20 -18.83
CA GLY A 158 32.95 -6.47 -18.11
C GLY A 158 32.64 -6.37 -16.61
N GLY A 159 32.02 -5.27 -16.18
CA GLY A 159 31.56 -5.07 -14.80
C GLY A 159 30.26 -5.83 -14.49
N ASP A 160 29.92 -5.89 -13.21
CA ASP A 160 28.66 -6.48 -12.75
C ASP A 160 27.51 -5.48 -12.90
N VAL A 161 26.44 -5.93 -13.55
CA VAL A 161 25.28 -5.10 -13.86
C VAL A 161 24.23 -5.31 -12.79
N ASP A 162 23.72 -4.23 -12.17
CA ASP A 162 22.57 -4.34 -11.26
C ASP A 162 21.33 -4.76 -12.06
N ARG A 163 21.08 -6.07 -12.09
CA ARG A 163 19.97 -6.69 -12.83
C ARG A 163 18.61 -6.19 -12.37
N LEU A 164 18.48 -5.75 -11.12
CA LEU A 164 17.23 -5.21 -10.63
C LEU A 164 16.99 -3.79 -11.18
N ASP A 165 17.97 -2.88 -11.09
CA ASP A 165 17.87 -1.52 -11.65
C ASP A 165 17.61 -1.59 -13.17
N VAL A 166 18.35 -2.46 -13.87
CA VAL A 166 18.21 -2.67 -15.32
C VAL A 166 16.88 -3.31 -15.69
N GLY A 167 16.46 -4.35 -14.96
CA GLY A 167 15.19 -5.02 -15.21
C GLY A 167 14.01 -4.05 -15.08
N LEU A 168 14.00 -3.23 -14.03
CA LEU A 168 12.98 -2.20 -13.82
C LEU A 168 13.01 -1.14 -14.93
N ALA A 169 14.18 -0.71 -15.40
CA ALA A 169 14.30 0.24 -16.52
C ALA A 169 13.81 -0.37 -17.85
N ILE A 170 14.14 -1.63 -18.15
CA ILE A 170 13.67 -2.36 -19.34
C ILE A 170 12.15 -2.46 -19.32
N VAL A 171 11.58 -2.90 -18.19
CA VAL A 171 10.12 -3.02 -18.05
C VAL A 171 9.44 -1.65 -18.10
N GLY A 172 10.01 -0.62 -17.46
CA GLY A 172 9.49 0.75 -17.50
C GLY A 172 9.45 1.33 -18.92
N LEU A 173 10.48 1.11 -19.73
CA LEU A 173 10.51 1.51 -21.14
C LEU A 173 9.59 0.65 -22.01
N GLY A 174 9.55 -0.65 -21.79
CA GLY A 174 8.60 -1.56 -22.45
C GLY A 174 7.15 -1.14 -22.19
N ALA A 175 6.83 -0.81 -20.93
CA ALA A 175 5.53 -0.28 -20.53
C ALA A 175 5.24 1.08 -21.18
N THR A 176 6.23 1.97 -21.29
CA THR A 176 6.09 3.27 -21.98
C THR A 176 5.71 3.08 -23.45
N GLY A 177 6.34 2.11 -24.14
CA GLY A 177 5.97 1.74 -25.51
C GLY A 177 4.55 1.17 -25.60
N ALA A 178 4.13 0.39 -24.60
CA ALA A 178 2.78 -0.15 -24.53
C ALA A 178 1.71 0.90 -24.17
N VAL A 179 2.01 1.94 -23.38
CA VAL A 179 1.06 3.05 -23.07
C VAL A 179 0.53 3.67 -24.36
N LEU A 180 1.41 3.93 -25.33
CA LEU A 180 1.04 4.50 -26.63
C LEU A 180 0.11 3.58 -27.43
N ALA A 181 0.13 2.28 -27.17
CA ALA A 181 -0.68 1.27 -27.87
C ALA A 181 -1.97 0.88 -27.11
N THR A 182 -1.97 0.90 -25.76
CA THR A 182 -3.04 0.32 -24.93
C THR A 182 -3.96 1.32 -24.23
N GLY A 183 -3.76 2.63 -24.41
CA GLY A 183 -4.71 3.64 -23.93
C GLY A 183 -4.76 3.83 -22.41
N GLY A 184 -3.63 3.66 -21.70
CA GLY A 184 -3.46 4.15 -20.32
C GLY A 184 -3.28 3.09 -19.22
N THR A 185 -3.62 1.82 -19.45
CA THR A 185 -3.42 0.74 -18.45
C THR A 185 -1.95 0.49 -18.12
N SER A 186 -1.05 0.85 -19.03
CA SER A 186 0.40 0.71 -18.86
C SER A 186 1.04 1.85 -18.03
N TYR A 187 0.25 2.86 -17.60
CA TYR A 187 0.75 3.99 -16.81
C TYR A 187 1.07 3.63 -15.37
N SER A 188 0.23 2.82 -14.71
CA SER A 188 0.45 2.38 -13.33
C SER A 188 1.68 1.47 -13.19
N LEU A 189 1.93 0.64 -14.20
CA LEU A 189 3.14 -0.17 -14.28
C LEU A 189 4.40 0.69 -14.47
N LYS A 190 4.34 1.74 -15.29
CA LYS A 190 5.44 2.70 -15.42
C LYS A 190 5.69 3.43 -14.09
N ALA A 191 4.66 4.01 -13.49
CA ALA A 191 4.77 4.71 -12.22
C ALA A 191 5.35 3.79 -11.12
N GLY A 192 4.87 2.55 -11.04
CA GLY A 192 5.36 1.54 -10.10
C GLY A 192 6.83 1.18 -10.32
N THR A 193 7.26 0.96 -11.55
CA THR A 193 8.68 0.62 -11.85
C THR A 193 9.62 1.78 -11.54
N SER A 194 9.21 3.03 -11.80
CA SER A 194 9.99 4.20 -11.42
C SER A 194 10.11 4.36 -9.89
N VAL A 195 9.02 4.16 -9.15
CA VAL A 195 9.02 4.17 -7.67
C VAL A 195 9.96 3.10 -7.11
N LEU A 196 9.85 1.85 -7.61
CA LEU A 196 10.69 0.73 -7.17
C LEU A 196 12.17 0.95 -7.49
N ARG A 197 12.47 1.48 -8.67
CA ARG A 197 13.83 1.82 -9.09
C ARG A 197 14.42 2.87 -8.18
N MET A 198 13.62 3.86 -7.80
CA MET A 198 14.08 4.91 -6.90
C MET A 198 14.29 4.41 -5.47
N ALA A 199 13.37 3.59 -4.97
CA ALA A 199 13.51 2.94 -3.68
C ALA A 199 14.75 2.04 -3.60
N ARG A 200 15.09 1.36 -4.70
CA ARG A 200 16.34 0.58 -4.80
C ARG A 200 17.57 1.47 -4.62
N ARG A 201 17.60 2.62 -5.27
CA ARG A 201 18.70 3.60 -5.20
C ARG A 201 18.82 4.24 -3.82
N LEU A 202 17.69 4.54 -3.20
CA LEU A 202 17.61 5.07 -1.84
C LEU A 202 17.84 4.01 -0.74
N GLY A 203 17.96 2.74 -1.11
CA GLY A 203 18.11 1.65 -0.14
C GLY A 203 16.88 1.45 0.76
N THR A 204 15.69 1.93 0.35
CA THR A 204 14.44 1.79 1.14
C THR A 204 13.73 0.46 0.90
N LEU A 205 14.13 -0.32 -0.11
CA LEU A 205 13.59 -1.65 -0.34
C LEU A 205 14.03 -2.61 0.77
N THR A 206 13.07 -3.36 1.31
CA THR A 206 13.38 -4.45 2.25
C THR A 206 14.19 -5.56 1.54
N PRO A 207 15.01 -6.33 2.29
CA PRO A 207 15.74 -7.46 1.73
C PRO A 207 14.81 -8.49 1.06
N GLU A 208 13.64 -8.74 1.64
CA GLU A 208 12.62 -9.66 1.15
C GLU A 208 12.03 -9.18 -0.19
N LEU A 209 11.65 -7.90 -0.25
CA LEU A 209 11.12 -7.30 -1.48
C LEU A 209 12.19 -7.25 -2.57
N THR A 210 13.43 -6.91 -2.21
CA THR A 210 14.58 -6.93 -3.14
C THR A 210 14.76 -8.32 -3.74
N ALA A 211 14.87 -9.36 -2.91
CA ALA A 211 15.05 -10.73 -3.38
C ALA A 211 13.88 -11.20 -4.26
N ARG A 212 12.65 -10.78 -3.94
CA ARG A 212 11.46 -11.09 -4.74
C ARG A 212 11.46 -10.38 -6.08
N LEU A 213 11.77 -9.08 -6.11
CA LEU A 213 11.87 -8.30 -7.35
C LEU A 213 12.99 -8.82 -8.25
N THR A 214 14.14 -9.21 -7.69
CA THR A 214 15.22 -9.81 -8.47
C THR A 214 14.77 -11.11 -9.16
N ARG A 215 13.98 -11.95 -8.49
CA ARG A 215 13.38 -13.15 -9.10
C ARG A 215 12.40 -12.79 -10.21
N LEU A 216 11.47 -11.87 -9.94
CA LEU A 216 10.51 -11.40 -10.95
C LEU A 216 11.21 -10.84 -12.20
N MET A 217 12.28 -10.06 -12.02
CA MET A 217 13.07 -9.51 -13.12
C MET A 217 13.87 -10.59 -13.86
N SER A 218 14.37 -11.59 -13.14
CA SER A 218 15.06 -12.73 -13.75
C SER A 218 14.13 -13.54 -14.67
N ASP A 219 12.86 -13.63 -14.30
CA ASP A 219 11.86 -14.38 -15.05
C ASP A 219 11.23 -13.56 -16.19
N ALA A 220 10.93 -12.28 -15.93
CA ALA A 220 10.22 -11.40 -16.86
C ALA A 220 11.11 -10.75 -17.93
N VAL A 221 12.43 -10.76 -17.75
CA VAL A 221 13.39 -10.17 -18.70
C VAL A 221 14.22 -11.27 -19.36
N ARG A 222 14.33 -11.21 -20.70
CA ARG A 222 15.11 -12.14 -21.53
C ARG A 222 16.61 -11.83 -21.45
N TRP A 223 17.25 -12.11 -20.32
CA TRP A 223 18.65 -11.78 -20.05
C TRP A 223 19.65 -12.36 -21.05
N ASP A 224 19.30 -13.48 -21.70
CA ASP A 224 20.05 -14.08 -22.80
C ASP A 224 20.27 -13.12 -23.98
N ARG A 225 19.34 -12.17 -24.17
CA ARG A 225 19.39 -11.16 -25.24
C ARG A 225 19.92 -9.81 -24.77
N PHE A 226 20.42 -9.69 -23.54
CA PHE A 226 20.92 -8.42 -23.01
C PHE A 226 22.09 -7.87 -23.84
N GLY A 227 22.94 -8.75 -24.38
CA GLY A 227 24.02 -8.36 -25.28
C GLY A 227 23.54 -7.76 -26.61
N ASP A 228 22.35 -8.12 -27.09
CA ASP A 228 21.74 -7.50 -28.27
C ASP A 228 21.18 -6.11 -27.94
N LEU A 229 20.56 -5.96 -26.76
CA LEU A 229 20.10 -4.65 -26.26
C LEU A 229 21.28 -3.68 -26.07
N ALA A 230 22.37 -4.14 -25.42
CA ALA A 230 23.56 -3.33 -25.19
C ALA A 230 24.24 -2.85 -26.48
N ARG A 231 24.04 -3.57 -27.59
CA ARG A 231 24.51 -3.20 -28.94
C ARG A 231 23.43 -2.50 -29.77
N PHE A 232 22.31 -2.13 -29.16
CA PHE A 232 21.17 -1.47 -29.80
C PHE A 232 20.57 -2.25 -31.00
N ARG A 233 20.63 -3.59 -30.96
CA ARG A 233 20.07 -4.46 -32.01
C ARG A 233 18.59 -4.78 -31.80
N ILE A 234 18.11 -4.67 -30.56
CA ILE A 234 16.72 -4.90 -30.16
C ILE A 234 16.25 -3.77 -29.26
N GLY A 235 14.93 -3.56 -29.19
CA GLY A 235 14.34 -2.61 -28.26
C GLY A 235 14.12 -3.19 -26.85
N PRO A 236 13.97 -2.34 -25.81
CA PRO A 236 13.62 -2.79 -24.46
C PRO A 236 12.32 -3.60 -24.40
N ALA A 237 11.33 -3.28 -25.23
CA ALA A 237 10.06 -4.00 -25.27
C ALA A 237 10.22 -5.47 -25.70
N GLU A 238 11.18 -5.79 -26.56
CA GLU A 238 11.46 -7.16 -27.01
C GLU A 238 12.15 -8.01 -25.94
N MET A 239 12.71 -7.37 -24.91
CA MET A 239 13.31 -8.06 -23.76
C MET A 239 12.28 -8.49 -22.73
N VAL A 240 11.05 -7.98 -22.80
CA VAL A 240 10.02 -8.19 -21.77
C VAL A 240 9.11 -9.36 -22.14
N ASP A 241 8.95 -10.30 -21.21
CA ASP A 241 7.94 -11.34 -21.26
C ASP A 241 6.68 -10.85 -20.50
N SER A 242 5.71 -10.31 -21.24
CA SER A 242 4.49 -9.72 -20.67
C SER A 242 3.64 -10.72 -19.89
N ALA A 243 3.72 -12.02 -20.20
CA ALA A 243 2.97 -13.06 -19.49
C ALA A 243 3.44 -13.21 -18.03
N LYS A 244 4.67 -12.76 -17.72
CA LYS A 244 5.29 -12.86 -16.40
C LYS A 244 5.24 -11.56 -15.60
N LEU A 245 4.56 -10.53 -16.11
CA LEU A 245 4.46 -9.23 -15.44
C LEU A 245 3.30 -9.10 -14.46
N GLY A 246 2.43 -10.12 -14.32
CA GLY A 246 1.21 -10.01 -13.51
C GLY A 246 1.45 -9.49 -12.11
N GLU A 247 2.37 -10.12 -11.37
CA GLU A 247 2.68 -9.71 -10.00
C GLU A 247 3.32 -8.31 -9.91
N LEU A 248 4.17 -7.95 -10.88
CA LEU A 248 4.78 -6.62 -10.93
C LEU A 248 3.73 -5.54 -11.27
N SER A 249 2.76 -5.87 -12.11
CA SER A 249 1.62 -4.99 -12.41
C SER A 249 0.76 -4.75 -11.18
N ASP A 250 0.49 -5.80 -10.39
CA ASP A 250 -0.27 -5.66 -9.13
C ASP A 250 0.47 -4.81 -8.10
N LEU A 251 1.78 -5.03 -7.98
CA LEU A 251 2.66 -4.23 -7.13
C LEU A 251 2.69 -2.77 -7.62
N GLY A 252 2.93 -2.55 -8.91
CA GLY A 252 2.98 -1.22 -9.51
C GLY A 252 1.66 -0.46 -9.40
N GLY A 253 0.53 -1.14 -9.60
CA GLY A 253 -0.81 -0.57 -9.39
C GLY A 253 -1.05 -0.16 -7.94
N SER A 254 -0.60 -0.97 -6.97
CA SER A 254 -0.70 -0.63 -5.55
C SER A 254 0.17 0.57 -5.20
N LEU A 255 1.41 0.62 -5.70
CA LEU A 255 2.34 1.73 -5.45
C LEU A 255 1.92 3.03 -6.14
N SER A 256 1.38 2.94 -7.36
CA SER A 256 0.78 4.09 -8.05
C SER A 256 -0.33 4.69 -7.21
N ARG A 257 -1.22 3.85 -6.67
CA ARG A 257 -2.31 4.32 -5.79
C ARG A 257 -1.79 4.98 -4.51
N VAL A 258 -0.75 4.42 -3.89
CA VAL A 258 -0.10 5.06 -2.74
C VAL A 258 0.44 6.43 -3.13
N ALA A 259 1.16 6.52 -4.25
CA ALA A 259 1.73 7.78 -4.73
C ALA A 259 0.65 8.82 -5.06
N ASP A 260 -0.46 8.41 -5.65
CA ASP A 260 -1.60 9.27 -5.99
C ASP A 260 -2.27 9.85 -4.73
N ASN A 261 -2.36 9.05 -3.65
CA ASN A 261 -2.97 9.48 -2.38
C ASN A 261 -2.00 10.22 -1.45
N THR A 262 -0.69 10.16 -1.72
CA THR A 262 0.37 10.74 -0.88
C THR A 262 1.29 11.62 -1.71
N SER A 263 2.44 11.09 -2.13
CA SER A 263 3.30 11.60 -3.18
C SER A 263 4.22 10.47 -3.62
N VAL A 264 4.88 10.62 -4.77
CA VAL A 264 5.91 9.64 -5.19
C VAL A 264 7.03 9.54 -4.16
N ALA A 265 7.46 10.66 -3.58
CA ALA A 265 8.48 10.68 -2.53
C ALA A 265 8.01 9.94 -1.27
N GLU A 266 6.77 10.15 -0.85
CA GLU A 266 6.18 9.43 0.29
C GLU A 266 6.11 7.93 0.03
N ALA A 267 5.66 7.52 -1.16
CA ALA A 267 5.54 6.12 -1.55
C ALA A 267 6.89 5.41 -1.49
N ILE A 268 7.97 6.08 -1.92
CA ILE A 268 9.33 5.55 -1.82
C ILE A 268 9.77 5.37 -0.36
N SER A 269 9.47 6.34 0.51
CA SER A 269 9.80 6.24 1.94
C SER A 269 9.01 5.13 2.64
N LEU A 270 7.77 4.90 2.23
CA LEU A 270 6.88 3.88 2.76
C LEU A 270 7.28 2.46 2.36
N LEU A 271 8.02 2.27 1.26
CA LEU A 271 8.46 0.95 0.79
C LEU A 271 9.29 0.16 1.82
N ARG A 272 9.88 0.82 2.81
CA ARG A 272 10.55 0.17 3.96
C ARG A 272 9.62 -0.73 4.78
N TYR A 273 8.30 -0.57 4.63
CA TYR A 273 7.27 -1.37 5.31
C TYR A 273 6.66 -2.46 4.41
N VAL A 274 7.15 -2.64 3.18
CA VAL A 274 6.61 -3.58 2.18
C VAL A 274 7.60 -4.72 1.94
N ASP A 275 7.16 -5.97 2.14
CA ASP A 275 8.00 -7.15 1.86
C ASP A 275 7.53 -7.89 0.61
N ASN A 276 6.28 -7.65 0.20
CA ASN A 276 5.62 -8.37 -0.89
C ASN A 276 4.42 -7.58 -1.46
N THR A 277 3.85 -8.08 -2.55
CA THR A 277 2.69 -7.49 -3.25
C THR A 277 1.46 -7.32 -2.36
N GLN A 278 1.21 -8.25 -1.42
CA GLN A 278 0.07 -8.16 -0.52
C GLN A 278 0.23 -7.02 0.49
N ASP A 279 1.45 -6.78 0.96
CA ASP A 279 1.76 -5.65 1.84
C ASP A 279 1.59 -4.32 1.10
N ALA A 280 2.02 -4.23 -0.16
CA ALA A 280 1.79 -3.05 -0.99
C ALA A 280 0.29 -2.78 -1.18
N ALA A 281 -0.50 -3.82 -1.46
CA ALA A 281 -1.96 -3.69 -1.59
C ALA A 281 -2.63 -3.28 -0.27
N ARG A 282 -2.13 -3.76 0.88
CA ARG A 282 -2.60 -3.33 2.21
C ARG A 282 -2.25 -1.87 2.47
N MET A 283 -1.05 -1.46 2.14
CA MET A 283 -0.58 -0.07 2.25
C MET A 283 -1.40 0.87 1.39
N ALA A 284 -1.69 0.50 0.14
CA ALA A 284 -2.57 1.26 -0.75
C ALA A 284 -3.96 1.49 -0.13
N ARG A 285 -4.52 0.48 0.57
CA ARG A 285 -5.78 0.66 1.30
C ARG A 285 -5.66 1.59 2.51
N VAL A 286 -4.51 1.62 3.18
CA VAL A 286 -4.28 2.58 4.27
C VAL A 286 -4.16 4.00 3.70
N SER A 287 -3.47 4.16 2.56
CA SER A 287 -3.39 5.47 1.89
C SER A 287 -4.71 5.95 1.32
N ASP A 288 -5.60 5.04 0.90
CA ASP A 288 -6.98 5.39 0.50
C ASP A 288 -7.76 6.03 1.67
N ILE A 289 -7.43 5.70 2.91
CA ILE A 289 -8.11 6.20 4.12
C ILE A 289 -7.44 7.46 4.65
N PHE A 290 -6.11 7.47 4.73
CA PHE A 290 -5.36 8.51 5.46
C PHE A 290 -4.61 9.50 4.58
N GLY A 291 -4.53 9.26 3.26
CA GLY A 291 -3.76 10.09 2.34
C GLY A 291 -2.36 10.37 2.87
N HIS A 292 -1.93 11.63 2.85
CA HIS A 292 -0.62 12.08 3.34
C HIS A 292 -0.29 11.67 4.79
N LYS A 293 -1.29 11.38 5.64
CA LYS A 293 -1.06 10.93 7.04
C LYS A 293 -0.59 9.48 7.15
N THR A 294 -0.59 8.74 6.03
CA THR A 294 -0.19 7.33 5.97
C THR A 294 1.22 7.11 6.51
N ARG A 295 2.19 7.96 6.13
CA ARG A 295 3.57 7.84 6.62
C ARG A 295 3.64 7.92 8.14
N GLY A 296 2.98 8.90 8.75
CA GLY A 296 2.93 9.06 10.20
C GLY A 296 2.34 7.84 10.91
N ILE A 297 1.30 7.22 10.34
CA ILE A 297 0.68 6.02 10.90
C ILE A 297 1.64 4.83 10.91
N PHE A 298 2.34 4.61 9.80
CA PHE A 298 3.33 3.53 9.72
C PHE A 298 4.54 3.80 10.62
N GLU A 299 4.98 5.05 10.73
CA GLU A 299 6.10 5.44 11.60
C GLU A 299 5.79 5.20 13.08
N VAL A 300 4.61 5.62 13.53
CA VAL A 300 4.22 5.51 14.96
C VAL A 300 3.86 4.08 15.33
N LEU A 301 3.02 3.41 14.53
CA LEU A 301 2.47 2.11 14.90
C LEU A 301 3.30 0.94 14.38
N GLY A 302 4.07 1.16 13.31
CA GLY A 302 4.77 0.09 12.60
C GLY A 302 3.85 -0.80 11.78
N LYS A 303 4.44 -1.48 10.80
CA LYS A 303 3.77 -2.40 9.87
C LYS A 303 2.80 -3.38 10.55
N SER A 304 3.25 -4.07 11.60
CA SER A 304 2.49 -5.16 12.22
C SER A 304 1.20 -4.68 12.90
N ARG A 305 1.24 -3.53 13.60
CA ARG A 305 0.05 -2.99 14.28
C ARG A 305 -0.96 -2.47 13.25
N VAL A 306 -0.49 -1.76 12.21
CA VAL A 306 -1.34 -1.26 11.12
C VAL A 306 -2.03 -2.41 10.39
N PHE A 307 -1.27 -3.40 9.94
CA PHE A 307 -1.85 -4.52 9.18
C PHE A 307 -2.75 -5.42 10.03
N ARG A 308 -2.45 -5.60 11.32
CA ARG A 308 -3.36 -6.32 12.22
C ARG A 308 -4.69 -5.59 12.41
N ALA A 309 -4.68 -4.25 12.47
CA ALA A 309 -5.91 -3.46 12.53
C ALA A 309 -6.77 -3.67 11.28
N MET A 310 -6.14 -3.70 10.09
CA MET A 310 -6.83 -3.97 8.82
C MET A 310 -7.50 -5.35 8.79
N VAL A 311 -6.79 -6.39 9.21
CA VAL A 311 -7.30 -7.78 9.16
C VAL A 311 -8.44 -7.99 10.15
N ARG A 312 -8.29 -7.52 11.40
CA ARG A 312 -9.29 -7.70 12.45
C ARG A 312 -10.67 -7.16 12.06
N ILE A 313 -10.70 -6.01 11.39
CA ILE A 313 -11.95 -5.39 10.95
C ILE A 313 -12.53 -6.15 9.73
N SER A 314 -11.67 -6.65 8.84
CA SER A 314 -12.08 -7.45 7.68
C SER A 314 -12.76 -8.77 8.10
N ASP A 315 -12.21 -9.46 9.10
CA ASP A 315 -12.77 -10.72 9.61
C ASP A 315 -14.14 -10.54 10.27
N LEU A 316 -14.33 -9.43 10.99
CA LEU A 316 -15.62 -9.07 11.58
C LEU A 316 -16.68 -8.78 10.51
N ALA A 317 -16.31 -8.07 9.45
CA ALA A 317 -17.20 -7.79 8.32
C ALA A 317 -17.59 -9.07 7.56
N LEU A 318 -16.63 -9.97 7.32
CA LEU A 318 -16.89 -11.28 6.69
C LEU A 318 -17.78 -12.17 7.56
N GLY A 319 -17.54 -12.21 8.87
CA GLY A 319 -18.39 -12.94 9.82
C GLY A 319 -19.84 -12.43 9.81
N ALA A 320 -20.03 -11.11 9.73
CA ALA A 320 -21.35 -10.50 9.60
C ALA A 320 -22.05 -10.87 8.28
N ALA A 321 -21.33 -10.82 7.16
CA ALA A 321 -21.87 -11.20 5.86
C ALA A 321 -22.26 -12.69 5.80
N LEU A 322 -21.41 -13.59 6.30
CA LEU A 322 -21.70 -15.02 6.39
C LEU A 322 -22.89 -15.31 7.33
N GLY A 323 -23.00 -14.58 8.45
CA GLY A 323 -24.13 -14.68 9.36
C GLY A 323 -25.46 -14.29 8.70
N LEU A 324 -25.48 -13.19 7.95
CA LEU A 324 -26.64 -12.75 7.17
C LEU A 324 -27.02 -13.76 6.08
N TYR A 325 -26.02 -14.28 5.35
CA TYR A 325 -26.24 -15.31 4.34
C TYR A 325 -26.83 -16.59 4.94
N ALA A 326 -26.27 -17.05 6.07
CA ALA A 326 -26.75 -18.22 6.78
C ALA A 326 -28.18 -18.05 7.30
N LEU A 327 -28.54 -16.85 7.79
CA LEU A 327 -29.92 -16.55 8.20
C LEU A 327 -30.88 -16.57 7.02
N GLY A 328 -30.50 -15.97 5.88
CA GLY A 328 -31.29 -16.03 4.64
C GLY A 328 -31.53 -17.47 4.17
N LEU A 329 -30.50 -18.30 4.21
CA LEU A 329 -30.58 -19.72 3.82
C LEU A 329 -31.52 -20.51 4.76
N ASN A 330 -31.46 -20.25 6.06
CA ASN A 330 -32.37 -20.87 7.03
C ASN A 330 -33.84 -20.49 6.76
N ILE A 331 -34.13 -19.23 6.41
CA ILE A 331 -35.47 -18.79 6.03
C ILE A 331 -35.99 -19.54 4.80
N LEU A 332 -35.17 -19.66 3.76
CA LEU A 332 -35.56 -20.36 2.54
C LEU A 332 -35.83 -21.84 2.78
N VAL A 333 -34.97 -22.52 3.55
CA VAL A 333 -35.16 -23.94 3.90
C VAL A 333 -36.45 -24.13 4.70
N PHE A 334 -36.76 -23.24 5.65
CA PHE A 334 -38.01 -23.32 6.42
C PHE A 334 -39.27 -23.13 5.57
N ILE A 335 -39.24 -22.16 4.64
CA ILE A 335 -40.36 -21.94 3.70
C ILE A 335 -40.55 -23.17 2.82
N ALA A 336 -39.47 -23.70 2.23
CA ALA A 336 -39.51 -24.90 1.40
C ALA A 336 -40.09 -26.11 2.15
N GLN A 337 -39.69 -26.30 3.40
CA GLN A 337 -40.16 -27.40 4.24
C GLN A 337 -41.65 -27.26 4.61
N GLN A 338 -42.15 -26.03 4.82
CA GLN A 338 -43.58 -25.79 5.05
C GLN A 338 -44.41 -26.01 3.77
N CYS A 339 -43.94 -25.55 2.62
CA CYS A 339 -44.59 -25.80 1.33
C CYS A 339 -44.65 -27.30 1.02
N GLY A 340 -43.55 -28.03 1.19
CA GLY A 340 -43.50 -29.49 0.99
C GLY A 340 -44.43 -30.26 1.92
N ASN A 341 -44.47 -29.89 3.20
CA ASN A 341 -45.40 -30.48 4.17
C ASN A 341 -46.86 -30.13 3.86
N GLY A 342 -47.14 -28.94 3.33
CA GLY A 342 -48.46 -28.55 2.85
C GLY A 342 -48.93 -29.40 1.66
N ALA A 343 -48.07 -29.59 0.66
CA ALA A 343 -48.36 -30.42 -0.52
C ALA A 343 -48.59 -31.89 -0.15
N LEU A 344 -47.79 -32.44 0.77
CA LEU A 344 -47.94 -33.81 1.28
C LEU A 344 -49.26 -34.01 2.06
N ARG A 345 -49.73 -32.98 2.77
CA ARG A 345 -51.03 -33.02 3.45
C ARG A 345 -52.20 -32.91 2.47
N GLY A 346 -52.05 -32.12 1.42
CA GLY A 346 -53.05 -31.99 0.35
C GLY A 346 -53.23 -33.30 -0.42
N THR A 347 -52.13 -33.91 -0.87
CA THR A 347 -52.13 -35.20 -1.57
C THR A 347 -52.68 -36.34 -0.70
N ARG A 348 -52.34 -36.40 0.59
CA ARG A 348 -52.94 -37.38 1.53
C ARG A 348 -54.43 -37.20 1.77
N ARG A 349 -54.98 -35.99 1.60
CA ARG A 349 -56.42 -35.73 1.69
C ARG A 349 -57.15 -36.09 0.40
N LEU A 350 -56.48 -36.02 -0.75
CA LEU A 350 -57.02 -36.42 -2.06
C LEU A 350 -56.98 -37.94 -2.27
N LEU A 351 -56.06 -38.64 -1.61
CA LEU A 351 -55.91 -40.12 -1.65
C LEU A 351 -56.76 -40.85 -0.59
N ARG A 352 -57.58 -40.14 0.19
CA ARG A 352 -58.55 -40.69 1.13
C ARG A 352 -59.95 -40.39 0.64
#